data_AF-A0A7S3DBP1-F1
#
_entry.id   AF-A0A7S3DBP1-F1
#
_cell.length_a   1.000
_cell.length_b   1.000
_cell.length_c   1.000
_cell.angle_alpha   90.00
_cell.angle_beta   90.00
_cell.angle_gamma   90.00
#
_symmetry.space_group_name_H-M   'P 1'
#
loop_
_entity.id
_entity.type
_entity.pdbx_description
1 polymer ?
#
loop_
_entity_poly.entity_id
_entity_poly.type
_entity_poly.pdbx_seq_one_letter_code
_entity_poly.pdbx_strand_id
1 'polypeptide(L)'
;MMKETVFHHFLGIASLLIVFFSHCGDQLLSIWLLTELSTIFLNIRYALYHTGHDSSLLYIVNGLLLTITFVGVRISLSIFTIVRVFIMARADFVHLPLFMTVFIVSVNLSLTVLNINWSIKLVKGAMKVLRKGTKKDKKE
;
A
#
# COMPACT_ATOMS: atom_id res chain seq x y z
N MET A 1 0.10 -4.16 -13.48
CA MET A 1 -0.77 -3.74 -12.35
C MET A 1 -1.55 -4.94 -11.82
N MET A 2 -2.34 -5.64 -12.66
CA MET A 2 -3.11 -6.81 -12.21
C MET A 2 -2.29 -7.93 -11.53
N LYS A 3 -1.13 -8.31 -12.10
CA LYS A 3 -0.24 -9.34 -11.51
C LYS A 3 0.29 -8.97 -10.12
N GLU A 4 0.67 -7.70 -9.93
CA GLU A 4 1.16 -7.16 -8.66
C GLU A 4 0.06 -7.18 -7.58
N THR A 5 -1.16 -6.82 -7.95
CA THR A 5 -2.31 -6.83 -7.04
C THR A 5 -2.74 -8.23 -6.66
N VAL A 6 -2.73 -9.20 -7.58
CA VAL A 6 -3.03 -10.61 -7.25
C VAL A 6 -2.00 -11.16 -6.27
N PHE A 7 -0.72 -10.87 -6.49
CA PHE A 7 0.35 -11.26 -5.57
C PHE A 7 0.17 -10.65 -4.18
N HIS A 8 -0.20 -9.36 -4.09
CA HIS A 8 -0.54 -8.70 -2.82
C HIS A 8 -1.65 -9.42 -2.05
N HIS A 9 -2.74 -9.76 -2.72
CA HIS A 9 -3.89 -10.43 -2.08
C HIS A 9 -3.53 -11.84 -1.64
N PHE A 10 -2.75 -12.58 -2.44
CA PHE A 10 -2.23 -13.88 -2.05
C PHE A 10 -1.40 -13.78 -0.76
N LEU A 11 -0.47 -12.82 -0.69
CA LEU A 11 0.32 -12.57 0.51
C LEU A 11 -0.56 -12.20 1.72
N GLY A 12 -1.54 -11.33 1.53
CA GLY A 12 -2.47 -10.91 2.58
C GLY A 12 -3.30 -12.07 3.14
N ILE A 13 -3.86 -12.92 2.26
CA ILE A 13 -4.64 -14.10 2.66
C ILE A 13 -3.74 -15.13 3.37
N ALA A 14 -2.54 -15.38 2.85
CA ALA A 14 -1.60 -16.29 3.48
C ALA A 14 -1.17 -15.80 4.88
N SER A 15 -0.94 -14.48 5.04
CA SER A 15 -0.69 -13.87 6.34
C SER A 15 -1.88 -13.98 7.29
N LEU A 16 -3.11 -13.78 6.81
CA LEU A 16 -4.32 -13.97 7.63
C LEU A 16 -4.41 -15.38 8.19
N LEU A 17 -4.17 -16.40 7.36
CA LEU A 17 -4.20 -17.80 7.80
C LEU A 17 -3.12 -18.08 8.84
N ILE A 18 -1.89 -17.63 8.61
CA ILE A 18 -0.78 -17.87 9.55
C ILE A 18 -1.05 -17.21 10.89
N VAL A 19 -1.49 -15.95 10.90
CA VAL A 19 -1.82 -15.23 12.13
C VAL A 19 -2.97 -15.93 12.86
N PHE A 20 -4.01 -16.34 12.15
CA PHE A 20 -5.15 -17.06 12.72
C PHE A 20 -4.75 -18.38 13.42
N PHE A 21 -3.86 -19.16 12.81
CA PHE A 21 -3.43 -20.44 13.41
C PHE A 21 -2.34 -20.28 14.47
N SER A 22 -1.41 -19.34 14.29
CA SER A 22 -0.27 -19.15 15.22
C SER A 22 -0.57 -18.21 16.38
N HIS A 23 -1.64 -17.41 16.30
CA HIS A 23 -1.96 -16.33 17.25
C HIS A 23 -0.77 -15.37 17.45
N CYS A 24 0.06 -15.23 16.41
CA CYS A 24 1.27 -14.43 16.41
C CYS A 24 1.25 -13.44 15.24
N GLY A 25 1.56 -12.18 15.52
CA GLY A 25 1.62 -11.15 14.48
C GLY A 25 0.32 -10.39 14.22
N ASP A 26 -0.69 -10.51 15.10
CA ASP A 26 -1.97 -9.77 15.01
C ASP A 26 -1.76 -8.26 14.85
N GLN A 27 -0.78 -7.72 15.55
CA GLN A 27 -0.42 -6.31 15.44
C GLN A 27 0.06 -5.95 14.04
N LEU A 28 0.95 -6.76 13.44
CA LEU A 28 1.47 -6.52 12.09
C LEU A 28 0.35 -6.61 11.06
N LEU A 29 -0.51 -7.63 11.19
CA LEU A 29 -1.67 -7.81 10.33
C LEU A 29 -2.62 -6.62 10.41
N SER A 30 -2.94 -6.16 11.62
CA SER A 30 -3.82 -5.00 11.85
C SER A 30 -3.27 -3.74 11.17
N ILE A 31 -1.96 -3.50 11.24
CA ILE A 31 -1.31 -2.37 10.57
C ILE A 31 -1.43 -2.49 9.05
N TRP A 32 -1.22 -3.69 8.49
CA TRP A 32 -1.38 -3.90 7.05
C TRP A 32 -2.83 -3.72 6.60
N LEU A 33 -3.82 -4.15 7.39
CA LEU A 33 -5.25 -3.92 7.10
C LEU A 33 -5.59 -2.42 7.11
N LEU A 34 -4.98 -1.61 7.97
CA LEU A 34 -5.16 -0.15 7.92
C LEU A 34 -4.69 0.45 6.59
N THR A 35 -3.68 -0.15 5.95
CA THR A 35 -3.24 0.34 4.63
C THR A 35 -4.32 0.14 3.57
N GLU A 36 -5.20 -0.88 3.69
CA GLU A 36 -6.29 -1.13 2.76
C GLU A 36 -7.34 -0.01 2.71
N LEU A 37 -7.45 0.83 3.75
CA LEU A 37 -8.36 1.98 3.72
C LEU A 37 -8.09 2.94 2.54
N SER A 38 -6.84 3.05 2.11
CA SER A 38 -6.49 3.86 0.94
C SER A 38 -7.04 3.32 -0.40
N THR A 39 -7.50 2.07 -0.44
CA THR A 39 -8.15 1.50 -1.63
C THR A 39 -9.51 2.14 -1.91
N ILE A 40 -10.15 2.76 -0.91
CA ILE A 40 -11.37 3.55 -1.08
C ILE A 40 -11.13 4.64 -2.13
N PHE A 41 -10.00 5.35 -2.05
CA PHE A 41 -9.64 6.39 -3.03
C PHE A 41 -9.37 5.80 -4.43
N LEU A 42 -8.77 4.61 -4.53
CA LEU A 42 -8.58 3.91 -5.80
C LEU A 42 -9.93 3.56 -6.44
N ASN A 43 -10.88 3.04 -5.66
CA ASN A 43 -12.20 2.64 -6.14
C ASN A 43 -13.03 3.85 -6.59
N ILE A 44 -13.02 4.95 -5.84
CA ILE A 44 -13.67 6.20 -6.24
C ILE A 44 -13.07 6.69 -7.57
N ARG A 45 -11.74 6.68 -7.69
CA ARG A 45 -11.07 7.11 -8.92
C ARG A 45 -11.42 6.23 -10.11
N TYR A 46 -11.45 4.92 -9.89
CA TYR A 46 -11.79 3.93 -10.91
C TYR A 46 -13.23 4.13 -11.39
N ALA A 47 -14.19 4.33 -10.47
CA ALA A 47 -15.58 4.61 -10.81
C ALA A 47 -15.74 5.91 -11.62
N LEU A 48 -15.06 6.98 -11.21
CA LEU A 48 -15.06 8.25 -11.95
C LEU A 48 -14.48 8.10 -13.36
N TYR A 49 -13.43 7.30 -13.52
CA TYR A 49 -12.86 7.03 -14.84
C TYR A 49 -13.84 6.27 -15.77
N HIS A 50 -14.53 5.24 -15.26
CA HIS A 50 -15.45 4.43 -16.07
C HIS A 50 -16.77 5.13 -16.37
N THR A 51 -17.16 6.09 -15.55
CA THR A 51 -18.36 6.92 -15.78
C THR A 51 -18.08 8.15 -16.66
N GLY A 52 -16.85 8.32 -17.18
CA GLY A 52 -16.48 9.43 -18.05
C GLY A 52 -16.19 10.76 -17.32
N HIS A 53 -16.01 10.74 -16.00
CA HIS A 53 -15.72 11.92 -15.17
C HIS A 53 -14.22 12.09 -14.87
N ASP A 54 -13.35 11.62 -15.76
CA ASP A 54 -11.89 11.63 -15.59
C ASP A 54 -11.23 13.02 -15.71
N SER A 55 -11.98 14.00 -16.23
CA SER A 55 -11.59 15.42 -16.27
C SER A 55 -12.15 16.25 -15.12
N SER A 56 -12.99 15.66 -14.26
CA SER A 56 -13.64 16.37 -13.16
C SER A 56 -12.65 16.83 -12.08
N LEU A 57 -12.97 17.94 -11.41
CA LEU A 57 -12.21 18.40 -10.24
C LEU A 57 -12.13 17.31 -9.16
N LEU A 58 -13.23 16.56 -8.96
CA LEU A 58 -13.30 15.45 -8.01
C LEU A 58 -12.28 14.35 -8.34
N TYR A 59 -12.12 14.00 -9.62
CA TYR A 59 -11.12 13.00 -10.05
C TYR A 59 -9.69 13.46 -9.76
N ILE A 60 -9.39 14.74 -10.01
CA ILE A 60 -8.07 15.33 -9.76
C ILE A 60 -7.77 15.38 -8.26
N VAL A 61 -8.69 15.90 -7.45
CA VAL A 61 -8.55 16.00 -5.98
C VAL A 61 -8.40 14.61 -5.36
N ASN A 62 -9.25 13.65 -5.76
CA ASN A 62 -9.14 12.27 -5.28
C ASN A 62 -7.81 11.62 -5.69
N GLY A 63 -7.29 11.91 -6.89
CA GLY A 63 -5.96 11.46 -7.32
C GLY A 63 -4.82 12.04 -6.47
N LEU A 64 -4.93 13.30 -6.05
CA LEU A 64 -3.97 13.93 -5.16
C LEU A 64 -4.03 13.33 -3.74
N LEU A 65 -5.24 13.19 -3.17
CA LEU A 65 -5.44 12.54 -1.87
C LEU A 65 -4.90 11.11 -1.87
N LEU A 66 -5.21 10.33 -2.92
CA LEU A 66 -4.66 8.98 -3.10
C LEU A 66 -3.12 8.98 -3.06
N THR A 67 -2.49 9.94 -3.74
CA THR A 67 -1.02 10.06 -3.76
C THR A 67 -0.47 10.41 -2.38
N ILE A 68 -1.08 11.36 -1.68
CA ILE A 68 -0.68 11.75 -0.32
C ILE A 68 -0.83 10.59 0.66
N THR A 69 -1.93 9.84 0.61
CA THR A 69 -2.13 8.67 1.48
C THR A 69 -1.10 7.58 1.21
N PHE A 70 -0.79 7.29 -0.06
CA PHE A 70 0.23 6.28 -0.39
C PHE A 70 1.64 6.70 0.04
N VAL A 71 2.02 7.96 -0.17
CA VAL A 71 3.37 8.43 0.19
C VAL A 71 3.49 8.71 1.69
N GLY A 72 2.54 9.43 2.28
CA GLY A 72 2.60 9.84 3.68
C GLY A 72 2.24 8.72 4.64
N VAL A 73 1.13 8.03 4.41
CA VAL A 73 0.64 7.00 5.35
C VAL A 73 1.25 5.64 5.04
N ARG A 74 1.14 5.13 3.81
CA ARG A 74 1.58 3.75 3.52
C ARG A 74 3.08 3.56 3.63
N ILE A 75 3.92 4.52 3.21
CA ILE A 75 5.38 4.38 3.37
C ILE A 75 5.77 4.44 4.85
N SER A 76 5.20 5.36 5.63
CA SER A 76 5.45 5.45 7.08
C SER A 76 5.06 4.16 7.80
N LEU A 77 3.86 3.63 7.50
CA LEU A 77 3.42 2.35 8.06
C LEU A 77 4.31 1.19 7.61
N SER A 78 4.77 1.16 6.36
CA SER A 78 5.66 0.11 5.84
C SER A 78 7.02 0.10 6.54
N ILE A 79 7.60 1.28 6.80
CA ILE A 79 8.85 1.40 7.56
C ILE A 79 8.62 0.95 9.01
N PHE A 80 7.49 1.37 9.61
CA PHE A 80 7.13 0.96 10.96
C PHE A 80 6.96 -0.56 11.07
N THR A 81 6.24 -1.22 10.16
CA THR A 81 6.09 -2.69 10.18
C THR A 81 7.42 -3.42 10.00
N ILE A 82 8.34 -2.91 9.18
CA ILE A 82 9.69 -3.48 9.07
C ILE A 82 10.43 -3.41 10.42
N VAL A 83 10.43 -2.26 11.09
CA VAL A 83 11.08 -2.15 12.40
C VAL A 83 10.43 -3.09 13.42
N ARG A 84 9.09 -3.13 13.44
CA ARG A 84 8.33 -3.99 14.34
C ARG A 84 8.59 -5.47 14.10
N VAL A 85 8.66 -5.93 12.85
CA VAL A 85 8.90 -7.35 12.56
C VAL A 85 10.29 -7.79 13.03
N PHE A 86 11.31 -6.93 12.96
CA PHE A 86 12.63 -7.25 13.49
C PHE A 86 12.67 -7.31 15.03
N ILE A 87 11.92 -6.44 15.71
CA ILE A 87 11.78 -6.47 17.16
C ILE A 87 11.04 -7.76 17.58
N MET A 88 9.91 -8.05 16.96
CA MET A 88 9.12 -9.26 17.23
C MET A 88 9.90 -10.53 16.90
N ALA A 89 10.73 -10.52 15.86
CA ALA A 89 11.59 -11.65 15.52
C ALA A 89 12.61 -11.99 16.62
N ARG A 90 13.03 -11.00 17.42
CA ARG A 90 13.99 -11.17 18.51
C ARG A 90 13.33 -11.55 19.85
N ALA A 91 12.08 -11.12 20.07
CA ALA A 91 11.40 -11.26 21.36
C ALA A 91 10.25 -12.27 21.32
N ASP A 92 9.35 -12.15 20.36
CA ASP A 92 8.05 -12.85 20.35
C ASP A 92 8.06 -14.09 19.45
N PHE A 93 8.82 -14.07 18.36
CA PHE A 93 8.88 -15.18 17.40
C PHE A 93 9.92 -16.25 17.74
N VAL A 94 10.60 -16.14 18.89
CA VAL A 94 11.59 -17.14 19.35
C VAL A 94 10.98 -18.53 19.50
N HIS A 95 9.69 -18.62 19.81
CA HIS A 95 8.97 -19.88 19.95
C HIS A 95 8.35 -20.40 18.65
N LEU A 96 8.38 -19.61 17.57
CA LEU A 96 7.83 -20.02 16.28
C LEU A 96 8.81 -20.90 15.52
N PRO A 97 8.32 -21.87 14.73
CA PRO A 97 9.13 -22.59 13.77
C PRO A 97 9.85 -21.62 12.83
N LEU A 98 11.12 -21.89 12.52
CA LEU A 98 11.95 -21.02 11.66
C LEU A 98 11.26 -20.65 10.34
N PHE A 99 10.55 -21.60 9.72
CA PHE A 99 9.86 -21.34 8.46
C PHE A 99 8.74 -20.28 8.59
N MET A 100 8.04 -20.22 9.73
CA MET A 100 7.00 -19.21 9.98
C MET A 100 7.64 -17.83 10.18
N THR A 101 8.71 -17.76 10.96
CA THR A 101 9.45 -16.50 11.18
C THR A 101 10.00 -15.96 9.86
N VAL A 102 10.63 -16.82 9.05
CA VAL A 102 11.09 -16.45 7.70
C VAL A 102 9.93 -15.98 6.85
N PHE A 103 8.80 -16.70 6.84
CA PHE A 103 7.62 -16.30 6.08
C PHE A 103 7.12 -14.91 6.49
N ILE A 104 6.90 -14.66 7.78
CA ILE A 104 6.39 -13.37 8.29
C ILE A 104 7.32 -12.22 7.86
N VAL A 105 8.63 -12.39 8.02
CA VAL A 105 9.62 -11.39 7.60
C VAL A 105 9.57 -11.18 6.08
N SER A 106 9.57 -12.26 5.29
CA SER A 106 9.51 -12.19 3.83
C SER A 106 8.25 -11.51 3.31
N VAL A 107 7.09 -11.77 3.92
CA VAL A 107 5.83 -11.10 3.52
C VAL A 107 5.89 -9.61 3.84
N ASN A 108 6.33 -9.22 5.03
CA ASN A 108 6.45 -7.81 5.41
C ASN A 108 7.40 -7.04 4.46
N LEU A 109 8.54 -7.65 4.09
CA LEU A 109 9.45 -7.06 3.11
C LEU A 109 8.81 -6.94 1.72
N SER A 110 8.13 -7.99 1.27
CA SER A 110 7.47 -8.03 -0.05
C SER A 110 6.37 -6.97 -0.16
N LEU A 111 5.52 -6.84 0.87
CA LEU A 111 4.47 -5.82 0.94
C LEU A 111 5.05 -4.41 0.96
N THR A 112 6.16 -4.18 1.67
CA THR A 112 6.84 -2.87 1.67
C THR A 112 7.40 -2.51 0.30
N VAL A 113 8.10 -3.45 -0.37
CA VAL A 113 8.62 -3.23 -1.74
C VAL A 113 7.48 -2.90 -2.69
N LEU A 114 6.35 -3.59 -2.55
CA LEU A 114 5.18 -3.36 -3.39
C LEU A 114 4.58 -1.97 -3.16
N ASN A 115 4.46 -1.54 -1.90
CA ASN A 115 3.98 -0.20 -1.57
C ASN A 115 4.90 0.90 -2.07
N ILE A 116 6.22 0.72 -1.97
CA ILE A 116 7.20 1.66 -2.55
C ILE A 116 7.00 1.76 -4.06
N ASN A 117 6.89 0.63 -4.76
CA ASN A 117 6.67 0.60 -6.20
C ASN A 117 5.38 1.30 -6.63
N TRP A 118 4.29 1.12 -5.88
CA TRP A 118 3.03 1.80 -6.14
C TRP A 118 3.10 3.30 -5.87
N SER A 119 3.75 3.71 -4.77
CA SER A 119 3.97 5.13 -4.46
C SER A 119 4.77 5.83 -5.55
N ILE A 120 5.82 5.20 -6.08
CA ILE A 120 6.60 5.74 -7.22
C ILE A 120 5.69 5.96 -8.44
N LYS A 121 4.82 4.99 -8.77
CA LYS A 121 3.90 5.10 -9.91
C LYS A 121 2.88 6.23 -9.70
N LEU A 122 2.34 6.38 -8.50
CA LEU A 122 1.39 7.45 -8.14
C LEU A 122 2.05 8.83 -8.24
N VAL A 123 3.25 9.00 -7.69
CA VAL A 123 4.00 10.26 -7.77
C VAL A 123 4.32 10.62 -9.22
N LYS A 124 4.76 9.66 -10.05
CA LYS A 124 4.96 9.88 -11.49
C LYS A 124 3.67 10.31 -12.20
N GLY A 125 2.53 9.72 -11.83
CA GLY A 125 1.22 10.12 -12.33
C GLY A 125 0.85 11.56 -11.93
N ALA A 126 1.00 11.90 -10.65
CA ALA A 126 0.72 13.24 -10.13
C ALA A 126 1.60 14.31 -10.79
N MET A 127 2.91 14.06 -10.92
CA MET A 127 3.84 14.98 -11.61
C MET A 127 3.44 15.25 -13.07
N LYS A 128 2.88 14.24 -13.76
CA LYS A 128 2.42 14.41 -15.15
C LYS A 128 1.21 15.36 -15.23
N VAL A 129 0.31 15.32 -14.25
CA VAL A 129 -0.85 16.21 -14.16
C VAL A 129 -0.38 17.64 -13.86
N LEU A 130 0.48 17.81 -12.86
CA LEU A 130 1.02 19.12 -12.49
C LEU A 130 1.74 19.80 -13.66
N ARG A 131 2.62 19.07 -14.37
CA ARG A 131 3.33 19.58 -15.55
C ARG A 131 2.41 20.00 -16.70
N LYS A 132 1.24 19.35 -16.85
CA LYS A 132 0.25 19.75 -17.86
C LYS A 132 -0.49 21.03 -17.47
N GLY A 133 -0.84 21.18 -16.18
CA GLY A 133 -1.43 22.42 -15.65
C GLY A 133 -0.53 23.63 -15.88
N THR A 134 0.74 23.54 -15.52
CA THR A 134 1.71 24.65 -15.67
C THR A 134 1.98 25.06 -17.12
N LYS A 135 1.79 24.15 -18.10
CA LYS A 135 1.92 24.47 -19.53
C LYS A 135 0.69 25.19 -20.10
N LYS A 136 -0.48 25.03 -19.48
CA LYS A 136 -1.71 25.72 -19.90
C LYS A 136 -1.68 27.19 -19.44
N ASP A 137 -1.27 27.44 -18.19
CA ASP A 137 -1.14 28.80 -17.62
C ASP A 137 -0.05 29.66 -18.28
N LYS A 138 0.89 29.08 -19.05
CA LYS A 138 1.92 29.83 -19.80
C LYS A 138 1.49 30.20 -21.23
N LYS A 139 0.32 29.73 -21.69
CA LYS A 139 -0.21 29.96 -23.03
C LYS A 139 -1.42 30.89 -23.06
N GLU A 140 -1.97 31.23 -21.88
CA GLU A 140 -2.92 32.32 -21.66
C GLU A 140 -2.13 33.59 -21.29
#